data_AF-A0A1F7NNU3-F1
#
_entry.id   AF-A0A1F7NNU3-F1
#
_cell.length_a   1.000
_cell.length_b   1.000
_cell.length_c   1.000
_cell.angle_alpha   90.00
_cell.angle_beta   90.00
_cell.angle_gamma   90.00
#
_symmetry.space_group_name_H-M   'P 1'
#
loop_
_entity.id
_entity.type
_entity.pdbx_description
1 polymer ?
#
loop_
_entity_poly.entity_id
_entity_poly.type
_entity_poly.pdbx_seq_one_letter_code
_entity_poly.pdbx_strand_id
1 'polypeptide(L)'
;MRPLTYRESGVDIAAGEDAVRRIAPLAAATARPEVLGGVGAFASFVRLPAGYREPVLVSSTDGVGSKLKVAFLAGRHDTVGIDLVAMGVNDVLVHGAEPLYFLDYIGTAKLDPARVEAIVRGVATGCRLAGCALVGGETAELPDLYAAGEYDLAGFAVGVVERARLVDGATVRAGDVVLGLASSGLHSNGYSLARR
;
A
#
# COMPACT_ATOMS: atom_id res chain seq x y z
N MET A 1 -19.69 -32.21 22.16
CA MET A 1 -19.27 -30.84 21.80
C MET A 1 -19.43 -30.69 20.30
N ARG A 2 -20.00 -29.58 19.81
CA ARG A 2 -19.96 -29.27 18.36
C ARG A 2 -18.49 -29.08 17.97
N PRO A 3 -18.02 -29.66 16.85
CA PRO A 3 -16.65 -29.44 16.39
C PRO A 3 -16.48 -27.98 15.97
N LEU A 4 -15.48 -27.31 16.55
CA LEU A 4 -15.07 -25.97 16.16
C LEU A 4 -14.53 -26.02 14.72
N THR A 5 -15.08 -25.19 13.84
CA THR A 5 -14.56 -25.01 12.48
C THR A 5 -13.72 -23.75 12.39
N TYR A 6 -12.74 -23.73 11.48
CA TYR A 6 -11.93 -22.53 11.22
C TYR A 6 -12.78 -21.35 10.71
N ARG A 7 -13.93 -21.64 10.10
CA ARG A 7 -14.96 -20.65 9.76
C ARG A 7 -15.63 -20.07 11.00
N GLU A 8 -15.87 -20.86 12.05
CA GLU A 8 -16.43 -20.37 13.32
C GLU A 8 -15.45 -19.50 14.10
N SER A 9 -14.14 -19.57 13.83
CA SER A 9 -13.15 -18.60 14.33
C SER A 9 -13.06 -17.32 13.48
N GLY A 10 -13.96 -17.14 12.50
CA GLY A 10 -14.00 -15.95 11.66
C GLY A 10 -13.05 -15.99 10.46
N VAL A 11 -12.66 -17.18 9.96
CA VAL A 11 -11.82 -17.28 8.77
C VAL A 11 -12.53 -18.04 7.66
N ASP A 12 -12.99 -17.33 6.63
CA ASP A 12 -13.63 -17.93 5.45
C ASP A 12 -12.65 -18.13 4.29
N ILE A 13 -12.10 -19.34 4.20
CA ILE A 13 -11.11 -19.73 3.17
C ILE A 13 -11.64 -19.45 1.76
N ALA A 14 -12.92 -19.75 1.49
CA ALA A 14 -13.51 -19.55 0.16
C ALA A 14 -13.58 -18.07 -0.22
N ALA A 15 -13.85 -17.19 0.74
CA ALA A 15 -13.87 -15.76 0.52
C ALA A 15 -12.44 -15.23 0.29
N GLY A 16 -11.45 -15.75 1.02
CA GLY A 16 -10.03 -15.46 0.79
C GLY A 16 -9.57 -15.85 -0.62
N GLU A 17 -9.91 -17.06 -1.07
CA GLU A 17 -9.60 -17.52 -2.44
C GLU A 17 -10.30 -16.67 -3.52
N ASP A 18 -11.54 -16.24 -3.28
CA ASP A 18 -12.26 -15.31 -4.17
C ASP A 18 -11.55 -13.95 -4.26
N ALA A 19 -11.15 -13.39 -3.12
CA ALA A 19 -10.41 -12.14 -3.06
C ALA A 19 -9.08 -12.25 -3.83
N VAL A 20 -8.28 -13.29 -3.58
CA VAL A 20 -7.01 -13.53 -4.29
C VAL A 20 -7.23 -13.62 -5.81
N ARG A 21 -8.25 -14.37 -6.25
CA ARG A 21 -8.57 -14.50 -7.68
C ARG A 21 -8.91 -13.16 -8.33
N ARG A 22 -9.62 -12.28 -7.62
CA ARG A 22 -10.02 -10.94 -8.10
C ARG A 22 -8.84 -9.98 -8.18
N ILE A 23 -7.93 -10.02 -7.21
CA ILE A 23 -6.82 -9.05 -7.11
C ILE A 23 -5.59 -9.43 -7.91
N ALA A 24 -5.36 -10.73 -8.18
CA ALA A 24 -4.23 -11.21 -8.98
C ALA A 24 -4.02 -10.45 -10.33
N PRO A 25 -5.06 -10.23 -11.17
CA PRO A 25 -4.89 -9.47 -12.41
C PRO A 25 -4.57 -7.98 -12.16
N LEU A 26 -5.02 -7.40 -11.04
CA LEU A 26 -4.74 -6.00 -10.69
C LEU A 26 -3.25 -5.82 -10.35
N ALA A 27 -2.71 -6.73 -9.53
CA ALA A 27 -1.29 -6.76 -9.20
C ALA A 27 -0.42 -7.03 -10.45
N ALA A 28 -0.82 -7.97 -11.30
CA ALA A 28 -0.11 -8.26 -12.56
C ALA A 28 -0.02 -7.03 -13.50
N ALA A 29 -1.02 -6.15 -13.49
CA ALA A 29 -1.02 -4.91 -14.26
C ALA A 29 -0.01 -3.85 -13.79
N THR A 30 0.64 -4.08 -12.65
CA THR A 30 1.72 -3.23 -12.10
C THR A 30 3.12 -3.80 -12.34
N ALA A 31 3.21 -4.92 -13.08
CA ALA A 31 4.46 -5.66 -13.22
C ALA A 31 5.61 -4.80 -13.74
N ARG A 32 6.77 -5.01 -13.13
CA ARG A 32 8.04 -4.46 -13.57
C ARG A 32 9.00 -5.58 -14.00
N PRO A 33 9.98 -5.31 -14.90
CA PRO A 33 10.96 -6.30 -15.34
C PRO A 33 11.80 -6.90 -14.21
N GLU A 34 11.93 -6.20 -13.08
CA GLU A 34 12.69 -6.65 -11.92
C GLU A 34 11.96 -7.72 -11.09
N VAL A 35 10.64 -7.85 -11.23
CA VAL A 35 9.85 -8.83 -10.47
C VAL A 35 10.06 -10.23 -11.06
N LEU A 36 10.43 -11.17 -10.20
CA LEU A 36 10.63 -12.58 -10.56
C LEU A 36 9.45 -13.41 -10.04
N GLY A 37 8.66 -13.96 -10.97
CA GLY A 37 7.45 -14.72 -10.65
C GLY A 37 6.20 -13.85 -10.61
N GLY A 38 5.21 -14.26 -9.84
CA GLY A 38 3.92 -13.56 -9.73
C GLY A 38 3.26 -13.76 -8.37
N VAL A 39 2.03 -13.27 -8.24
CA VAL A 39 1.22 -13.39 -7.02
C VAL A 39 0.95 -14.86 -6.69
N GLY A 40 1.06 -15.23 -5.42
CA GLY A 40 0.73 -16.57 -4.91
C GLY A 40 1.91 -17.38 -4.38
N ALA A 41 3.15 -16.89 -4.50
CA ALA A 41 4.28 -17.44 -3.76
C ALA A 41 4.26 -16.98 -2.29
N PHE A 42 4.96 -17.71 -1.41
CA PHE A 42 5.10 -17.34 0.01
C PHE A 42 5.77 -15.97 0.25
N ALA A 43 6.60 -15.54 -0.69
CA ALA A 43 7.26 -14.24 -0.68
C ALA A 43 7.49 -13.79 -2.13
N SER A 44 7.59 -12.49 -2.32
CA SER A 44 7.91 -11.89 -3.60
C SER A 44 9.42 -11.81 -3.82
N PHE A 45 9.84 -11.97 -5.07
CA PHE A 45 11.25 -11.88 -5.45
C PHE A 45 11.44 -10.69 -6.39
N VAL A 46 12.32 -9.74 -6.03
CA VAL A 46 12.57 -8.54 -6.83
C VAL A 46 14.07 -8.33 -6.97
N ARG A 47 14.53 -8.21 -8.21
CA ARG A 47 15.93 -7.87 -8.52
C ARG A 47 16.17 -6.39 -8.29
N LEU A 48 17.40 -6.04 -7.94
CA LEU A 48 17.83 -4.64 -8.09
C LEU A 48 17.90 -4.29 -9.58
N PRO A 49 17.39 -3.12 -9.99
CA PRO A 49 17.56 -2.63 -11.36
C PRO A 49 19.05 -2.50 -11.71
N ALA A 50 19.40 -2.68 -12.99
CA ALA A 50 20.75 -2.45 -13.45
C ALA A 50 21.07 -0.94 -13.46
N GLY A 51 22.36 -0.59 -13.39
CA GLY A 51 22.84 0.80 -13.52
C GLY A 51 23.21 1.49 -12.20
N TYR A 52 22.87 0.92 -11.06
CA TYR A 52 23.37 1.34 -9.75
C TYR A 52 24.76 0.76 -9.47
N ARG A 53 25.68 1.56 -8.94
CA ARG A 53 27.03 1.12 -8.51
C ARG A 53 27.03 0.73 -7.03
N GLU A 54 26.51 1.60 -6.17
CA GLU A 54 26.30 1.36 -4.74
C GLU A 54 24.81 1.56 -4.41
N PRO A 55 23.93 0.60 -4.78
CA PRO A 55 22.51 0.71 -4.51
C PRO A 55 22.21 0.71 -3.00
N VAL A 56 21.39 1.65 -2.57
CA VAL A 56 20.82 1.74 -1.22
C VAL A 56 19.32 1.51 -1.32
N LEU A 57 18.79 0.61 -0.49
CA LEU A 57 17.36 0.41 -0.35
C LEU A 57 16.78 1.41 0.65
N VAL A 58 15.69 2.05 0.26
CA VAL A 58 14.92 2.99 1.09
C VAL A 58 13.54 2.41 1.27
N SER A 59 13.11 2.22 2.53
CA SER A 59 11.80 1.63 2.83
C SER A 59 10.98 2.56 3.71
N SER A 60 9.68 2.64 3.42
CA SER A 60 8.69 3.31 4.27
C SER A 60 7.50 2.39 4.54
N THR A 61 6.84 2.58 5.68
CA THR A 61 5.57 1.97 6.00
C THR A 61 4.58 3.02 6.46
N ASP A 62 3.37 2.96 5.92
CA ASP A 62 2.33 3.96 6.16
C ASP A 62 0.95 3.35 6.16
N GLY A 63 0.01 4.08 6.77
CA GLY A 63 -1.42 3.80 6.68
C GLY A 63 -2.19 4.98 6.08
N VAL A 64 -3.44 4.74 5.72
CA VAL A 64 -4.35 5.82 5.26
C VAL A 64 -4.84 6.68 6.43
N GLY A 65 -4.96 6.08 7.62
CA GLY A 65 -5.41 6.74 8.83
C GLY A 65 -6.90 7.13 8.81
N SER A 66 -7.25 8.18 9.55
CA SER A 66 -8.66 8.54 9.82
C SER A 66 -9.51 8.92 8.58
N LYS A 67 -8.88 9.10 7.40
CA LYS A 67 -9.59 9.23 6.12
C LYS A 67 -10.46 8.01 5.81
N LEU A 68 -10.08 6.82 6.29
CA LEU A 68 -10.87 5.60 6.14
C LEU A 68 -12.30 5.75 6.67
N LYS A 69 -12.51 6.51 7.76
CA LYS A 69 -13.87 6.80 8.25
C LYS A 69 -14.72 7.53 7.21
N VAL A 70 -14.14 8.43 6.42
CA VAL A 70 -14.86 9.11 5.32
C VAL A 70 -15.18 8.12 4.20
N ALA A 71 -14.24 7.23 3.86
CA ALA A 71 -14.47 6.18 2.87
C ALA A 71 -15.63 5.26 3.27
N PHE A 72 -15.72 4.88 4.55
CA PHE A 72 -16.83 4.08 5.08
C PHE A 72 -18.16 4.83 4.97
N LEU A 73 -18.21 6.09 5.41
CA LEU A 73 -19.41 6.92 5.35
C LEU A 73 -19.89 7.15 3.91
N ALA A 74 -18.96 7.28 2.96
CA ALA A 74 -19.26 7.49 1.55
C ALA A 74 -19.55 6.20 0.78
N GLY A 75 -19.26 5.02 1.35
CA GLY A 75 -19.32 3.74 0.64
C GLY A 75 -18.37 3.68 -0.57
N ARG A 76 -17.24 4.37 -0.51
CA ARG A 76 -16.27 4.49 -1.62
C ARG A 76 -14.88 4.05 -1.17
N HIS A 77 -14.41 2.93 -1.73
CA HIS A 77 -13.18 2.26 -1.29
C HIS A 77 -12.11 2.17 -2.39
N ASP A 78 -12.44 2.56 -3.62
CA ASP A 78 -11.62 2.44 -4.82
C ASP A 78 -10.47 3.47 -4.91
N THR A 79 -10.49 4.51 -4.08
CA THR A 79 -9.45 5.55 -4.07
C THR A 79 -8.52 5.50 -2.88
N VAL A 80 -8.91 4.86 -1.76
CA VAL A 80 -8.06 4.84 -0.55
C VAL A 80 -6.78 4.03 -0.73
N GLY A 81 -6.76 3.08 -1.67
CA GLY A 81 -5.53 2.40 -2.05
C GLY A 81 -4.52 3.32 -2.76
N ILE A 82 -4.99 4.35 -3.48
CA ILE A 82 -4.11 5.37 -4.07
C ILE A 82 -3.49 6.22 -2.96
N ASP A 83 -4.30 6.62 -1.97
CA ASP A 83 -3.81 7.35 -0.79
C ASP A 83 -2.75 6.55 -0.03
N LEU A 84 -2.98 5.24 0.17
CA LEU A 84 -2.04 4.34 0.83
C LEU A 84 -0.67 4.31 0.13
N VAL A 85 -0.68 4.12 -1.20
CA VAL A 85 0.57 4.10 -1.98
C VAL A 85 1.24 5.46 -1.97
N ALA A 86 0.48 6.54 -2.15
CA ALA A 86 1.03 7.89 -2.18
C ALA A 86 1.74 8.28 -0.88
N MET A 87 1.22 7.88 0.29
CA MET A 87 1.88 8.11 1.59
C MET A 87 3.26 7.46 1.61
N GLY A 88 3.33 6.14 1.44
CA GLY A 88 4.61 5.42 1.53
C GLY A 88 5.59 5.76 0.40
N VAL A 89 5.10 5.97 -0.83
CA VAL A 89 5.96 6.32 -1.97
C VAL A 89 6.52 7.73 -1.86
N ASN A 90 5.74 8.71 -1.41
CA ASN A 90 6.25 10.08 -1.25
C ASN A 90 7.38 10.14 -0.22
N ASP A 91 7.31 9.36 0.85
CA ASP A 91 8.36 9.25 1.87
C ASP A 91 9.65 8.60 1.34
N VAL A 92 9.54 7.71 0.35
CA VAL A 92 10.70 7.18 -0.36
C VAL A 92 11.27 8.21 -1.34
N LEU A 93 10.40 8.95 -2.05
CA LEU A 93 10.80 9.92 -3.07
C LEU A 93 11.60 11.10 -2.51
N VAL A 94 11.31 11.58 -1.28
CA VAL A 94 12.03 12.71 -0.68
C VAL A 94 13.54 12.44 -0.49
N HIS A 95 13.94 11.18 -0.45
CA HIS A 95 15.34 10.76 -0.35
C HIS A 95 16.02 10.54 -1.72
N GLY A 96 15.32 10.83 -2.82
CA GLY A 96 15.81 10.66 -4.19
C GLY A 96 15.74 9.21 -4.70
N ALA A 97 15.03 8.32 -3.99
CA ALA A 97 14.89 6.93 -4.37
C ALA A 97 13.81 6.71 -5.43
N GLU A 98 14.11 5.84 -6.40
CA GLU A 98 13.14 5.35 -7.37
C GLU A 98 12.26 4.28 -6.71
N PRO A 99 10.92 4.43 -6.68
CA PRO A 99 10.01 3.40 -6.17
C PRO A 99 10.15 2.10 -6.97
N LEU A 100 10.40 0.98 -6.28
CA LEU A 100 10.65 -0.31 -6.91
C LEU A 100 9.46 -1.26 -6.74
N TYR A 101 9.06 -1.52 -5.49
CA TYR A 101 7.93 -2.39 -5.19
C TYR A 101 7.14 -1.94 -3.96
N PHE A 102 5.92 -2.45 -3.86
CA PHE A 102 4.97 -2.17 -2.79
C PHE A 102 4.34 -3.47 -2.29
N LEU A 103 4.09 -3.54 -0.98
CA LEU A 103 3.22 -4.55 -0.37
C LEU A 103 2.10 -3.86 0.40
N ASP A 104 0.96 -4.54 0.55
CA ASP A 104 -0.16 -4.07 1.37
C ASP A 104 -0.61 -5.10 2.40
N TYR A 105 -1.20 -4.62 3.48
CA TYR A 105 -1.89 -5.39 4.49
C TYR A 105 -3.27 -4.79 4.73
N ILE A 106 -4.30 -5.64 4.68
CA ILE A 106 -5.69 -5.27 4.93
C ILE A 106 -6.18 -6.03 6.16
N GLY A 107 -6.43 -5.32 7.25
CA GLY A 107 -7.12 -5.86 8.42
C GLY A 107 -8.61 -5.51 8.37
N THR A 108 -9.52 -6.47 8.50
CA THR A 108 -10.97 -6.20 8.44
C THR A 108 -11.73 -7.02 9.48
N ALA A 109 -12.87 -6.53 9.94
CA ALA A 109 -13.75 -7.31 10.84
C ALA A 109 -14.33 -8.54 10.14
N LYS A 110 -14.63 -8.40 8.84
CA LYS A 110 -15.16 -9.46 7.98
C LYS A 110 -14.65 -9.28 6.58
N LEU A 111 -14.21 -10.35 5.93
CA LEU A 111 -13.73 -10.30 4.57
C LEU A 111 -14.90 -10.16 3.59
N ASP A 112 -14.81 -9.12 2.76
CA ASP A 112 -15.71 -8.85 1.64
C ASP A 112 -14.86 -8.80 0.37
N PRO A 113 -14.89 -9.84 -0.49
CA PRO A 113 -14.06 -9.90 -1.68
C PRO A 113 -14.25 -8.72 -2.64
N ALA A 114 -15.46 -8.17 -2.74
CA ALA A 114 -15.74 -7.03 -3.62
C ALA A 114 -15.12 -5.74 -3.09
N ARG A 115 -15.14 -5.56 -1.77
CA ARG A 115 -14.47 -4.42 -1.10
C ARG A 115 -12.96 -4.53 -1.20
N VAL A 116 -12.39 -5.71 -0.96
CA VAL A 116 -10.95 -5.98 -1.13
C VAL A 116 -10.53 -5.68 -2.57
N GLU A 117 -11.30 -6.15 -3.55
CA GLU A 117 -11.06 -5.85 -4.97
C GLU A 117 -11.03 -4.34 -5.25
N ALA A 118 -11.97 -3.58 -4.67
CA ALA A 118 -12.00 -2.12 -4.82
C ALA A 118 -10.76 -1.45 -4.21
N ILE A 119 -10.37 -1.83 -2.98
CA ILE A 119 -9.20 -1.29 -2.30
C ILE A 119 -7.94 -1.58 -3.11
N VAL A 120 -7.71 -2.84 -3.49
CA VAL A 120 -6.51 -3.26 -4.22
C VAL A 120 -6.48 -2.68 -5.64
N ARG A 121 -7.63 -2.38 -6.25
CA ARG A 121 -7.68 -1.60 -7.51
C ARG A 121 -7.10 -0.20 -7.32
N GLY A 122 -7.40 0.44 -6.19
CA GLY A 122 -6.78 1.70 -5.79
C GLY A 122 -5.27 1.57 -5.59
N VAL A 123 -4.82 0.53 -4.87
CA VAL A 123 -3.40 0.25 -4.65
C VAL A 123 -2.67 0.04 -5.98
N ALA A 124 -3.18 -0.83 -6.85
CA ALA A 124 -2.60 -1.09 -8.17
C ALA A 124 -2.56 0.18 -9.05
N THR A 125 -3.57 1.05 -8.94
CA THR A 125 -3.58 2.36 -9.60
C THR A 125 -2.48 3.26 -9.06
N GLY A 126 -2.33 3.34 -7.73
CA GLY A 126 -1.24 4.08 -7.08
C GLY A 126 0.13 3.57 -7.50
N CYS A 127 0.34 2.26 -7.50
CA CYS A 127 1.60 1.63 -7.92
C CYS A 127 1.96 1.97 -9.37
N ARG A 128 0.98 1.93 -10.28
CA ARG A 128 1.16 2.35 -11.68
C ARG A 128 1.55 3.83 -11.81
N LEU A 129 0.93 4.70 -11.02
CA LEU A 129 1.26 6.13 -11.01
C LEU A 129 2.67 6.38 -10.47
N ALA A 130 3.07 5.62 -9.44
CA ALA A 130 4.39 5.67 -8.82
C ALA A 130 5.49 4.98 -9.64
N GLY A 131 5.13 4.14 -10.60
CA GLY A 131 6.06 3.31 -11.36
C GLY A 131 6.63 2.12 -10.57
N CYS A 132 5.99 1.69 -9.48
CA CYS A 132 6.41 0.52 -8.69
C CYS A 132 5.50 -0.70 -8.93
N ALA A 133 5.97 -1.90 -8.61
CA ALA A 133 5.17 -3.12 -8.69
C ALA A 133 4.46 -3.43 -7.37
N LEU A 134 3.17 -3.77 -7.41
CA LEU A 134 2.47 -4.43 -6.31
C LEU A 134 2.86 -5.92 -6.32
N VAL A 135 3.75 -6.31 -5.42
CA VAL A 135 4.40 -7.63 -5.49
C VAL A 135 3.79 -8.66 -4.54
N GLY A 136 3.05 -8.22 -3.53
CA GLY A 136 2.41 -9.11 -2.56
C GLY A 136 1.58 -8.32 -1.55
N GLY A 137 0.82 -9.04 -0.74
CA GLY A 137 0.04 -8.46 0.33
C GLY A 137 -0.66 -9.53 1.16
N GLU A 138 -1.35 -9.11 2.21
CA GLU A 138 -2.04 -9.99 3.15
C GLU A 138 -3.43 -9.42 3.50
N THR A 139 -4.42 -10.30 3.68
CA THR A 139 -5.75 -9.90 4.15
C THR A 139 -6.15 -10.73 5.36
N ALA A 140 -6.31 -10.06 6.50
CA ALA A 140 -6.67 -10.69 7.76
C ALA A 140 -8.12 -10.36 8.17
N GLU A 141 -8.93 -11.40 8.37
CA GLU A 141 -10.24 -11.30 9.01
C GLU A 141 -10.08 -11.42 10.53
N LEU A 142 -10.36 -10.33 11.25
CA LEU A 142 -10.11 -10.16 12.69
C LEU A 142 -11.36 -9.54 13.36
N PRO A 143 -12.45 -10.30 13.51
CA PRO A 143 -13.76 -9.80 13.97
C PRO A 143 -13.75 -9.24 15.40
N ASP A 144 -12.83 -9.72 16.25
CA ASP A 144 -12.69 -9.25 17.63
C ASP A 144 -11.83 -7.98 17.74
N LEU A 145 -11.13 -7.60 16.67
CA LEU A 145 -10.24 -6.43 16.64
C LEU A 145 -10.89 -5.23 15.96
N TYR A 146 -11.57 -5.45 14.83
CA TYR A 146 -12.17 -4.37 14.04
C TYR A 146 -13.67 -4.27 14.25
N ALA A 147 -14.19 -3.04 14.26
CA ALA A 147 -15.63 -2.82 14.28
C ALA A 147 -16.29 -3.30 12.98
N ALA A 148 -17.54 -3.75 13.08
CA ALA A 148 -18.29 -4.24 11.94
C ALA A 148 -18.32 -3.22 10.79
N GLY A 149 -17.92 -3.66 9.59
CA GLY A 149 -17.87 -2.81 8.40
C GLY A 149 -16.63 -1.94 8.28
N GLU A 150 -15.71 -1.98 9.23
CA GLU A 150 -14.45 -1.24 9.20
C GLU A 150 -13.26 -2.12 8.82
N TYR A 151 -12.26 -1.48 8.23
CA TYR A 151 -10.97 -2.08 7.90
C TYR A 151 -9.85 -1.09 8.17
N ASP A 152 -8.63 -1.58 8.32
CA ASP A 152 -7.41 -0.77 8.34
C ASP A 152 -6.46 -1.22 7.24
N LEU A 153 -5.65 -0.29 6.77
CA LEU A 153 -4.72 -0.48 5.65
C LEU A 153 -3.31 -0.09 6.09
N ALA A 154 -2.37 -1.00 5.87
CA ALA A 154 -0.95 -0.70 5.95
C ALA A 154 -0.28 -0.99 4.60
N GLY A 155 0.67 -0.15 4.25
CA GLY A 155 1.41 -0.20 3.01
C GLY A 155 2.91 -0.20 3.30
N PHE A 156 3.67 -0.83 2.41
CA PHE A 156 5.11 -0.99 2.56
C PHE A 156 5.76 -0.66 1.22
N ALA A 157 6.35 0.53 1.12
CA ALA A 157 7.04 0.97 -0.08
C ALA A 157 8.54 0.68 0.05
N VAL A 158 9.13 0.16 -1.02
CA VAL A 158 10.59 0.02 -1.14
C VAL A 158 11.05 0.65 -2.44
N GLY A 159 12.04 1.53 -2.33
CA GLY A 159 12.74 2.12 -3.45
C GLY A 159 14.24 1.87 -3.41
N VAL A 160 14.91 2.27 -4.48
CA VAL A 160 16.36 2.16 -4.63
C VAL A 160 16.95 3.50 -5.04
N VAL A 161 18.10 3.84 -4.47
CA VAL A 161 18.85 5.05 -4.80
C VAL A 161 20.34 4.73 -4.93
N GLU A 162 21.04 5.45 -5.80
CA GLU A 162 22.50 5.43 -5.81
C GLU A 162 23.01 6.15 -4.56
N ARG A 163 23.91 5.54 -3.79
CA ARG A 163 24.40 6.11 -2.51
C ARG A 163 24.84 7.57 -2.64
N ALA A 164 25.53 7.92 -3.73
CA ALA A 164 26.03 9.26 -3.98
C ALA A 164 24.93 10.30 -4.32
N ARG A 165 23.69 9.87 -4.56
CA ARG A 165 22.53 10.73 -4.87
C ARG A 165 21.49 10.76 -3.75
N LEU A 166 21.75 10.08 -2.62
CA LEU A 166 20.86 10.09 -1.48
C LEU A 166 20.67 11.52 -0.98
N VAL A 167 19.42 11.94 -0.80
CA VAL A 167 19.08 13.26 -0.26
C VAL A 167 18.75 13.11 1.22
N ASP A 168 19.58 13.70 2.08
CA ASP A 168 19.43 13.66 3.56
C ASP A 168 19.32 15.05 4.19
N GLY A 169 19.35 16.11 3.38
CA GLY A 169 19.29 17.50 3.82
C GLY A 169 20.62 18.10 4.32
N ALA A 170 21.72 17.34 4.34
CA ALA A 170 23.00 17.82 4.86
C ALA A 170 23.62 18.98 4.06
N THR A 171 23.18 19.20 2.82
CA THR A 171 23.67 20.27 1.93
C THR A 171 22.85 21.56 2.00
N VAL A 172 21.74 21.58 2.76
CA VAL A 172 20.88 22.76 2.92
C VAL A 172 21.62 23.88 3.64
N ARG A 173 21.47 25.11 3.16
CA ARG A 173 22.14 26.30 3.71
C ARG A 173 21.32 27.57 3.59
N ALA A 174 21.70 28.60 4.36
CA ALA A 174 21.08 29.91 4.27
C ALA A 174 21.19 30.48 2.84
N GLY A 175 20.07 30.99 2.31
CA GLY A 175 19.96 31.48 0.95
C GLY A 175 19.35 30.49 -0.04
N ASP A 176 19.17 29.21 0.35
CA ASP A 176 18.39 28.26 -0.45
C ASP A 176 16.90 28.66 -0.50
N VAL A 177 16.22 28.28 -1.59
CA VAL A 177 14.82 28.62 -1.86
C VAL A 177 13.93 27.40 -1.62
N VAL A 178 12.77 27.62 -1.01
CA VAL A 178 11.74 26.59 -0.82
C VAL A 178 10.79 26.59 -2.01
N LEU A 179 10.65 25.44 -2.67
CA LEU A 179 9.67 25.21 -3.73
C LEU A 179 8.57 24.29 -3.20
N GLY A 180 7.31 24.66 -3.44
CA GLY A 180 6.14 23.85 -3.06
C GLY A 180 5.47 23.24 -4.28
N LEU A 181 5.06 21.98 -4.18
CA LEU A 181 4.17 21.33 -5.14
C LEU A 181 2.74 21.33 -4.57
N ALA A 182 1.76 21.67 -5.40
CA ALA A 182 0.38 21.75 -4.96
C ALA A 182 -0.18 20.38 -4.54
N SER A 183 -0.93 20.35 -3.45
CA SER A 183 -1.68 19.16 -3.03
C SER A 183 -2.99 19.02 -3.81
N SER A 184 -3.61 17.83 -3.75
CA SER A 184 -4.96 17.59 -4.28
C SER A 184 -6.07 17.86 -3.24
N GLY A 185 -5.71 18.45 -2.10
CA GLY A 185 -6.58 18.67 -0.94
C GLY A 185 -5.88 18.29 0.36
N LEU A 186 -6.61 17.66 1.29
CA LEU A 186 -6.10 17.19 2.59
C LEU A 186 -5.13 16.00 2.47
N HIS A 187 -5.01 15.39 1.27
CA HIS A 187 -4.33 14.12 1.06
C HIS A 187 -4.87 13.04 2.01
N SER A 188 -4.03 12.51 2.90
CA SER A 188 -4.40 11.51 3.92
C SER A 188 -4.32 12.02 5.37
N ASN A 189 -4.07 13.32 5.56
CA ASN A 189 -3.85 13.90 6.89
C ASN A 189 -4.98 14.86 7.31
N GLY A 190 -5.20 15.02 8.62
CA GLY A 190 -6.16 16.00 9.17
C GLY A 190 -7.64 15.57 9.18
N TYR A 191 -7.99 14.36 8.74
CA TYR A 191 -9.39 13.90 8.67
C TYR A 191 -10.06 13.70 10.04
N SER A 192 -9.32 13.59 11.14
CA SER A 192 -9.90 13.63 12.48
C SER A 192 -10.50 15.00 12.81
N LEU A 193 -9.89 16.08 12.32
CA LEU A 193 -10.41 17.44 12.47
C LEU A 193 -11.51 17.71 11.45
N ALA A 194 -11.29 17.37 10.17
CA ALA A 194 -12.24 17.66 9.10
C ALA A 194 -13.62 16.97 9.23
N ARG A 195 -13.71 15.90 10.04
CA ARG A 195 -14.98 15.21 10.34
C ARG A 195 -15.74 15.80 11.53
N ARG A 196 -15.16 16.78 12.24
CA ARG A 196 -15.79 17.49 13.35
C ARG A 196 -16.29 18.84 12.87
#